data_AF-A0AAD1X9C3-F1
#
_entry.id   AF-A0AAD1X9C3-F1
#
_cell.length_a   1.000
_cell.length_b   1.000
_cell.length_c   1.000
_cell.angle_alpha   90.00
_cell.angle_beta   90.00
_cell.angle_gamma   90.00
#
_symmetry.space_group_name_H-M   'P 1'
#
loop_
_entity.id
_entity.type
_entity.pdbx_description
1 polymer ?
#
loop_
_entity_poly.entity_id
_entity_poly.type
_entity_poly.pdbx_seq_one_letter_code
_entity_poly.pdbx_strand_id
1 'polypeptide(L)'
;MLGIFLGGFLKGKWSNQLIFKVSATISIVPLVTAFVFYEKRKVPVVPPESYERRGGYCRYFRRVFRTLWKYLKQGFIFKPTVFMFLVLLTPSIDSVMFTFQTDVLKFSYQFMSNILLATFVVNILAVIVYRKFLLHVSLRRLITVTTVLFSLAQAMKLIIIFQLNSKIGISNKVFYILNECFYSFINEIHLMPLMVMATRICPKNLEATVYEFIMSVINLAYLVSYQSGGAISELLDIRKGNYDNLWIQIIITSVFPLLVLWVVFIVPNDFAEKVEKFSQKVAAEKED
;
A
#
# COMPACT_ATOMS: atom_id res chain seq x y z
N MET A 1 -7.12 10.56 -7.92
CA MET A 1 -6.65 10.91 -9.28
C MET A 1 -6.85 12.40 -9.58
N LEU A 2 -8.08 12.88 -9.78
CA LEU A 2 -8.36 14.30 -10.11
C LEU A 2 -7.84 15.32 -9.09
N GLY A 3 -7.98 15.03 -7.78
CA GLY A 3 -7.50 15.93 -6.72
C GLY A 3 -5.98 16.16 -6.72
N ILE A 4 -5.18 15.17 -7.13
CA ILE A 4 -3.71 15.27 -7.15
C ILE A 4 -3.25 16.13 -8.33
N PHE A 5 -3.86 15.93 -9.50
CA PHE A 5 -3.61 16.77 -10.67
C PHE A 5 -4.01 18.22 -10.44
N LEU A 6 -5.21 18.44 -9.92
CA LEU A 6 -5.68 19.76 -9.52
C LEU A 6 -4.76 20.37 -8.46
N GLY A 7 -4.34 19.60 -7.46
CA GLY A 7 -3.38 20.05 -6.45
C GLY A 7 -2.05 20.54 -7.05
N GLY A 8 -1.49 19.80 -8.01
CA GLY A 8 -0.28 20.20 -8.75
C GLY A 8 -0.44 21.49 -9.53
N PHE A 9 -1.54 21.60 -10.27
CA PHE A 9 -1.87 22.77 -11.08
C PHE A 9 -2.14 24.02 -10.23
N LEU A 10 -2.88 23.84 -9.13
CA LEU A 10 -3.25 24.92 -8.22
C LEU A 10 -2.05 25.39 -7.38
N LYS A 11 -1.12 24.51 -6.99
CA LYS A 11 0.08 24.91 -6.23
C LYS A 11 0.99 25.88 -6.98
N GLY A 12 0.94 25.88 -8.31
CA GLY A 12 1.66 26.86 -9.14
C GLY A 12 1.01 28.24 -9.23
N LYS A 13 -0.26 28.38 -8.81
CA LYS A 13 -1.06 29.61 -9.00
C LYS A 13 -1.68 30.15 -7.71
N TRP A 14 -1.96 29.30 -6.74
CA TRP A 14 -2.76 29.60 -5.55
C TRP A 14 -1.97 29.41 -4.26
N SER A 15 -2.31 30.19 -3.23
CA SER A 15 -1.78 29.99 -1.88
C SER A 15 -2.26 28.67 -1.28
N ASN A 16 -1.40 28.01 -0.51
CA ASN A 16 -1.69 26.75 0.17
C ASN A 16 -3.00 26.81 0.99
N GLN A 17 -3.28 27.95 1.64
CA GLN A 17 -4.50 28.13 2.44
C GLN A 17 -5.78 28.00 1.61
N LEU A 18 -5.76 28.47 0.36
CA LEU A 18 -6.92 28.43 -0.52
C LEU A 18 -7.17 27.01 -1.03
N ILE A 19 -6.10 26.25 -1.30
CA ILE A 19 -6.17 24.83 -1.64
C ILE A 19 -6.81 24.04 -0.50
N PHE A 20 -6.39 24.30 0.76
CA PHE A 20 -6.99 23.68 1.93
C PHE A 20 -8.49 24.01 2.08
N LYS A 21 -8.88 25.28 1.90
CA LYS A 21 -10.30 25.69 1.96
C LYS A 21 -11.15 24.93 0.94
N VAL A 22 -10.71 24.87 -0.32
CA VAL A 22 -11.43 24.16 -1.39
C VAL A 22 -11.53 22.66 -1.10
N SER A 23 -10.43 22.05 -0.63
CA SER A 23 -10.45 20.62 -0.27
C SER A 23 -11.42 20.33 0.89
N ALA A 24 -11.52 21.24 1.86
CA ALA A 24 -12.46 21.10 2.97
C ALA A 24 -13.91 21.19 2.50
N THR A 25 -14.23 22.10 1.57
CA THR A 25 -15.58 22.22 1.01
C THR A 25 -16.03 20.94 0.30
N ILE A 26 -15.13 20.31 -0.46
CA ILE A 26 -15.43 19.02 -1.13
C ILE A 26 -15.69 17.92 -0.10
N SER A 27 -14.93 17.88 1.00
CA SER A 27 -15.11 16.89 2.08
C SER A 27 -16.40 17.05 2.88
N ILE A 28 -17.04 18.22 2.85
CA ILE A 28 -18.37 18.43 3.46
C ILE A 28 -19.46 17.68 2.69
N VAL A 29 -19.29 17.47 1.38
CA VAL A 29 -20.31 16.80 0.55
C VAL A 29 -20.60 15.37 1.03
N PRO A 30 -19.60 14.47 1.24
CA PRO A 30 -19.83 13.16 1.84
C PRO A 30 -20.55 13.22 3.19
N LEU A 31 -20.19 14.18 4.05
CA LEU A 31 -20.81 14.36 5.36
C LEU A 31 -22.30 14.67 5.22
N VAL A 32 -22.67 15.62 4.36
CA VAL A 32 -24.07 15.98 4.11
C VAL A 32 -24.82 14.79 3.50
N THR A 33 -24.23 14.08 2.53
CA THR A 33 -24.88 12.90 1.95
C THR A 33 -25.09 11.79 2.98
N ALA A 34 -24.17 11.60 3.94
CA ALA A 34 -24.33 10.62 5.00
C ALA A 34 -25.52 10.95 5.93
N PHE A 35 -25.78 12.25 6.17
CA PHE A 35 -26.96 12.69 6.91
C PHE A 35 -28.26 12.53 6.11
N VAL A 36 -28.24 12.86 4.81
CA VAL A 36 -29.43 12.78 3.95
C VAL A 36 -29.85 11.33 3.68
N PHE A 37 -28.88 10.45 3.44
CA PHE A 37 -29.10 9.02 3.17
C PHE A 37 -28.99 8.15 4.43
N TYR A 38 -29.35 8.69 5.60
CA TYR A 38 -29.32 7.92 6.84
C TYR A 38 -30.36 6.79 6.81
N GLU A 39 -29.92 5.59 6.42
CA GLU A 39 -30.76 4.40 6.40
C GLU A 39 -30.85 3.77 7.79
N LYS A 40 -32.08 3.61 8.31
CA LYS A 40 -32.32 2.87 9.55
C LYS A 40 -31.90 1.41 9.35
N ARG A 41 -30.96 0.93 10.16
CA ARG A 41 -30.48 -0.46 10.10
C ARG A 41 -31.65 -1.45 10.24
N LYS A 42 -31.78 -2.36 9.27
CA LYS A 42 -32.85 -3.39 9.23
C LYS A 42 -32.68 -4.50 10.27
N VAL A 43 -31.48 -4.68 10.82
CA VAL A 43 -31.22 -5.63 11.91
C VAL A 43 -30.91 -4.83 13.16
N PRO A 44 -31.78 -4.85 14.20
CA PRO A 44 -31.36 -4.36 15.49
C PRO A 44 -30.21 -5.25 15.94
N VAL A 45 -29.04 -4.65 16.17
CA VAL A 45 -28.04 -5.26 17.06
C VAL A 45 -28.71 -5.22 18.42
N VAL A 46 -29.60 -6.17 18.71
CA VAL A 46 -30.26 -6.26 20.02
C VAL A 46 -29.11 -6.43 21.00
N PRO A 47 -28.78 -5.42 21.80
CA PRO A 47 -27.92 -5.66 22.94
C PRO A 47 -28.77 -6.60 23.80
N PRO A 48 -28.37 -7.85 24.13
CA PRO A 48 -29.14 -8.68 25.07
C PRO A 48 -29.56 -7.83 26.27
N GLU A 49 -30.81 -7.93 26.73
CA GLU A 49 -31.45 -7.10 27.80
C GLU A 49 -30.56 -6.81 29.03
N SER A 50 -29.49 -7.59 29.20
CA SER A 50 -28.34 -7.37 30.08
C SER A 50 -27.59 -6.01 29.95
N TYR A 51 -27.87 -5.16 28.95
CA TYR A 51 -27.11 -3.93 28.65
C TYR A 51 -27.58 -2.66 29.36
N GLU A 52 -28.80 -2.62 29.92
CA GLU A 52 -29.34 -1.43 30.62
C GLU A 52 -28.68 -1.19 32.00
N ARG A 53 -27.93 -2.14 32.55
CA ARG A 53 -27.19 -1.94 33.81
C ARG A 53 -25.85 -1.21 33.57
N ARG A 54 -25.56 -0.19 34.40
CA ARG A 54 -24.26 0.52 34.47
C ARG A 54 -23.10 -0.47 34.29
N GLY A 55 -22.26 -0.23 33.27
CA GLY A 55 -21.14 -1.11 32.91
C GLY A 55 -21.42 -2.15 31.81
N GLY A 56 -22.60 -2.15 31.19
CA GLY A 56 -22.94 -2.97 30.01
C GLY A 56 -21.93 -2.80 28.87
N TYR A 57 -21.73 -1.57 28.38
CA TYR A 57 -20.81 -1.27 27.27
C TYR A 57 -19.37 -1.75 27.53
N CYS A 58 -18.83 -1.54 28.72
CA CYS A 58 -17.48 -1.99 29.07
C CYS A 58 -17.36 -3.53 29.05
N ARG A 59 -18.42 -4.25 29.49
CA ARG A 59 -18.50 -5.72 29.38
C ARG A 59 -18.65 -6.20 27.94
N TYR A 60 -19.39 -5.48 27.09
CA TYR A 60 -19.44 -5.77 25.64
C TYR A 60 -18.08 -5.60 24.99
N PHE A 61 -17.48 -4.42 25.15
CA PHE A 61 -16.18 -4.11 24.58
C PHE A 61 -15.14 -5.14 25.02
N ARG A 62 -15.09 -5.47 26.32
CA ARG A 62 -14.21 -6.52 26.84
C ARG A 62 -14.51 -7.89 26.24
N ARG A 63 -15.78 -8.25 25.97
CA ARG A 63 -16.16 -9.52 25.33
C ARG A 63 -15.74 -9.56 23.87
N VAL A 64 -16.03 -8.51 23.10
CA VAL A 64 -15.61 -8.37 21.70
C VAL A 64 -14.09 -8.40 21.59
N PHE A 65 -13.40 -7.64 22.44
CA PHE A 65 -11.94 -7.60 22.49
C PHE A 65 -11.34 -8.97 22.83
N ARG A 66 -11.85 -9.68 23.84
CA ARG A 66 -11.40 -11.05 24.14
C ARG A 66 -11.63 -12.02 22.99
N THR A 67 -12.77 -11.90 22.31
CA THR A 67 -13.11 -12.75 21.17
C THR A 67 -12.15 -12.49 20.01
N LEU A 68 -11.96 -11.22 19.63
CA LEU A 68 -10.98 -10.79 18.65
C LEU A 68 -9.58 -11.30 19.00
N TRP A 69 -9.12 -11.06 20.24
CA TRP A 69 -7.81 -11.50 20.71
C TRP A 69 -7.62 -13.01 20.64
N LYS A 70 -8.67 -13.80 20.90
CA LYS A 70 -8.65 -15.26 20.75
C LYS A 70 -8.43 -15.67 19.28
N TYR A 71 -9.12 -15.02 18.34
CA TYR A 71 -8.96 -15.29 16.91
C TYR A 71 -7.60 -14.80 16.39
N LEU A 72 -7.13 -13.63 16.82
CA LEU A 72 -5.82 -13.10 16.44
C LEU A 72 -4.66 -13.97 16.91
N LYS A 73 -4.80 -14.65 18.05
CA LYS A 73 -3.80 -15.62 18.53
C LYS A 73 -3.76 -16.93 17.73
N GLN A 74 -4.77 -17.20 16.90
CA GLN A 74 -4.74 -18.38 16.06
C GLN A 74 -3.66 -18.23 15.00
N GLY A 75 -2.81 -19.25 14.86
CA GLY A 75 -1.72 -19.24 13.87
C GLY A 75 -2.18 -19.05 12.43
N PHE A 76 -3.45 -19.34 12.13
CA PHE A 76 -4.07 -19.11 10.82
C PHE A 76 -4.26 -17.62 10.48
N ILE A 77 -4.46 -16.74 11.48
CA ILE A 77 -4.62 -15.29 11.27
C ILE A 77 -3.31 -14.55 11.57
N PHE A 78 -2.62 -14.95 12.65
CA PHE A 78 -1.40 -14.30 13.09
C PHE A 78 -0.27 -14.39 12.05
N LYS A 79 0.03 -15.61 11.57
CA LYS A 79 1.17 -15.83 10.66
C LYS A 79 1.03 -15.06 9.35
N PRO A 80 -0.12 -15.07 8.65
CA PRO A 80 -0.26 -14.30 7.42
C PRO A 80 -0.29 -12.77 7.66
N THR A 81 -0.82 -12.32 8.79
CA THR A 81 -0.82 -10.89 9.14
C THR A 81 0.61 -10.39 9.37
N VAL A 82 1.43 -11.16 10.11
CA VAL A 82 2.86 -10.87 10.28
C VAL A 82 3.61 -10.94 8.94
N PHE A 83 3.27 -11.92 8.10
CA PHE A 83 3.83 -12.02 6.75
C PHE A 83 3.54 -10.78 5.90
N MET A 84 2.28 -10.31 5.85
CA MET A 84 1.92 -9.08 5.15
C MET A 84 2.68 -7.88 5.71
N PHE A 85 2.78 -7.79 7.04
CA PHE A 85 3.54 -6.72 7.70
C PHE A 85 5.00 -6.71 7.25
N LEU A 86 5.68 -7.86 7.25
CA LEU A 86 7.08 -7.98 6.85
C LEU A 86 7.29 -7.62 5.38
N VAL A 87 6.42 -8.12 4.49
CA VAL A 87 6.49 -7.84 3.04
C VAL A 87 6.36 -6.32 2.77
N LEU A 88 5.52 -5.63 3.53
CA LEU A 88 5.28 -4.19 3.39
C LEU A 88 6.22 -3.31 4.22
N LEU A 89 7.13 -3.90 5.00
CA LEU A 89 8.06 -3.19 5.87
C LEU A 89 9.23 -2.53 5.11
N THR A 90 9.31 -2.70 3.80
CA THR A 90 10.41 -2.18 2.97
C THR A 90 10.64 -0.69 3.23
N PRO A 91 11.85 -0.25 3.65
CA PRO A 91 12.08 1.15 3.98
C PRO A 91 11.84 2.06 2.77
N SER A 92 11.18 3.21 2.99
CA SER A 92 10.81 4.10 1.89
C SER A 92 11.94 5.08 1.51
N ILE A 93 11.90 5.56 0.26
CA ILE A 93 12.84 6.59 -0.25
C ILE A 93 12.07 7.79 -0.82
N ASP A 94 10.74 7.77 -0.76
CA ASP A 94 9.89 8.69 -1.53
C ASP A 94 10.18 10.16 -1.20
N SER A 95 10.41 10.48 0.08
CA SER A 95 10.68 11.85 0.55
C SER A 95 12.02 12.39 0.04
N VAL A 96 13.07 11.59 0.14
CA VAL A 96 14.42 11.96 -0.31
C VAL A 96 14.46 12.04 -1.83
N MET A 97 13.87 11.07 -2.50
CA MET A 97 13.80 11.04 -3.96
C MET A 97 12.99 12.24 -4.49
N PHE A 98 11.90 12.62 -3.83
CA PHE A 98 11.15 13.84 -4.19
C PHE A 98 12.04 15.08 -4.12
N THR A 99 12.83 15.22 -3.04
CA THR A 99 13.73 16.38 -2.86
C THR A 99 14.86 16.38 -3.90
N PHE A 100 15.44 15.21 -4.20
CA PHE A 100 16.43 15.03 -5.26
C PHE A 100 15.86 15.46 -6.63
N GLN A 101 14.64 15.08 -6.95
CA GLN A 101 14.05 15.43 -8.24
C GLN A 101 13.73 16.94 -8.36
N THR A 102 13.36 17.60 -7.26
CA THR A 102 13.10 19.05 -7.28
C THR A 102 14.40 19.85 -7.33
N ASP A 103 15.43 19.43 -6.62
CA ASP A 103 16.67 20.20 -6.49
C ASP A 103 17.66 19.94 -7.61
N VAL A 104 17.90 18.65 -7.93
CA VAL A 104 18.92 18.22 -8.89
C VAL A 104 18.34 18.15 -10.29
N LEU A 105 17.22 17.44 -10.46
CA LEU A 105 16.59 17.27 -11.78
C LEU A 105 15.73 18.47 -12.19
N LYS A 106 15.46 19.40 -11.27
CA LYS A 106 14.66 20.62 -11.48
C LYS A 106 13.30 20.35 -12.12
N PHE A 107 12.67 19.24 -11.73
CA PHE A 107 11.34 18.89 -12.20
C PHE A 107 10.29 19.83 -11.57
N SER A 108 9.33 20.29 -12.39
CA SER A 108 8.26 21.16 -11.90
C SER A 108 7.23 20.37 -11.11
N TYR A 109 6.55 21.01 -10.15
CA TYR A 109 5.46 20.38 -9.39
C TYR A 109 4.32 19.86 -10.28
N GLN A 110 4.05 20.55 -11.41
CA GLN A 110 3.08 20.08 -12.40
C GLN A 110 3.55 18.78 -13.06
N PHE A 111 4.83 18.67 -13.40
CA PHE A 111 5.39 17.46 -14.00
C PHE A 111 5.29 16.27 -13.03
N MET A 112 5.62 16.47 -11.75
CA MET A 112 5.43 15.43 -10.73
C MET A 112 3.97 14.96 -10.61
N SER A 113 3.04 15.92 -10.68
CA SER A 113 1.62 15.61 -10.57
C SER A 113 1.11 14.84 -11.80
N ASN A 114 1.67 15.12 -12.97
CA ASN A 114 1.39 14.35 -14.19
C ASN A 114 1.95 12.93 -14.11
N ILE A 115 3.14 12.73 -13.51
CA ILE A 115 3.69 11.38 -13.26
C ILE A 115 2.77 10.60 -12.32
N LEU A 116 2.32 11.22 -11.23
CA LEU A 116 1.36 10.58 -10.31
C LEU A 116 0.05 10.23 -11.01
N LEU A 117 -0.45 11.06 -11.92
CA LEU A 117 -1.60 10.69 -12.74
C LEU A 117 -1.32 9.46 -13.63
N ALA A 118 -0.15 9.42 -14.27
CA ALA A 118 0.23 8.29 -15.11
C ALA A 118 0.32 6.99 -14.30
N THR A 119 0.92 7.03 -13.10
CA THR A 119 1.00 5.86 -12.22
C THR A 119 -0.38 5.36 -11.79
N PHE A 120 -1.35 6.25 -11.55
CA PHE A 120 -2.73 5.83 -11.27
C PHE A 120 -3.40 5.10 -12.44
N VAL A 121 -3.22 5.58 -13.67
CA VAL A 121 -3.74 4.88 -14.87
C VAL A 121 -3.09 3.50 -14.97
N VAL A 122 -1.79 3.43 -14.73
CA VAL A 122 -1.03 2.18 -14.74
C VAL A 122 -1.47 1.23 -13.62
N ASN A 123 -1.83 1.72 -12.44
CA ASN A 123 -2.37 0.88 -11.35
C ASN A 123 -3.72 0.27 -11.73
N ILE A 124 -4.59 1.01 -12.41
CA ILE A 124 -5.83 0.42 -12.95
C ILE A 124 -5.50 -0.71 -13.94
N LEU A 125 -4.54 -0.48 -14.84
CA LEU A 125 -4.08 -1.52 -15.76
C LEU A 125 -3.51 -2.74 -15.02
N ALA A 126 -2.73 -2.52 -13.95
CA ALA A 126 -2.21 -3.58 -13.09
C ALA A 126 -3.34 -4.42 -12.47
N VAL A 127 -4.41 -3.79 -11.97
CA VAL A 127 -5.59 -4.50 -11.43
C VAL A 127 -6.24 -5.37 -12.50
N ILE A 128 -6.41 -4.83 -13.71
CA ILE A 128 -7.02 -5.55 -14.84
C ILE A 128 -6.15 -6.75 -15.25
N VAL A 129 -4.84 -6.55 -15.37
CA VAL A 129 -3.88 -7.61 -15.70
C VAL A 129 -3.88 -8.68 -14.61
N TYR A 130 -3.86 -8.28 -13.34
CA TYR A 130 -3.91 -9.22 -12.21
C TYR A 130 -5.19 -10.07 -12.27
N ARG A 131 -6.35 -9.42 -12.42
CA ARG A 131 -7.64 -10.10 -12.48
C ARG A 131 -7.73 -11.05 -13.67
N LYS A 132 -7.22 -10.68 -14.84
CA LYS A 132 -7.37 -11.47 -16.06
C LYS A 132 -6.34 -12.60 -16.18
N PHE A 133 -5.12 -12.41 -15.70
CA PHE A 133 -4.01 -13.33 -16.00
C PHE A 133 -3.32 -13.93 -14.76
N LEU A 134 -3.38 -13.26 -13.60
CA LEU A 134 -2.56 -13.64 -12.44
C LEU A 134 -3.35 -14.34 -11.32
N LEU A 135 -4.68 -14.40 -11.41
CA LEU A 135 -5.53 -15.08 -10.41
C LEU A 135 -5.25 -16.60 -10.31
N HIS A 136 -4.80 -17.23 -11.39
CA HIS A 136 -4.51 -18.67 -11.44
C HIS A 136 -3.07 -19.01 -11.03
N VAL A 137 -2.22 -18.01 -10.80
CA VAL A 137 -0.82 -18.21 -10.41
C VAL A 137 -0.75 -18.44 -8.91
N SER A 138 0.07 -19.40 -8.47
CA SER A 138 0.26 -19.66 -7.05
C SER A 138 0.75 -18.43 -6.31
N LEU A 139 0.18 -18.18 -5.14
CA LEU A 139 0.47 -17.02 -4.30
C LEU A 139 1.98 -16.85 -4.05
N ARG A 140 2.67 -17.96 -3.75
CA ARG A 140 4.11 -17.97 -3.48
C ARG A 140 4.92 -17.55 -4.71
N ARG A 141 4.57 -18.07 -5.89
CA ARG A 141 5.26 -17.70 -7.14
C ARG A 141 5.01 -16.25 -7.47
N LEU A 142 3.77 -15.78 -7.31
CA LEU A 142 3.42 -14.40 -7.59
C LEU A 142 4.17 -13.42 -6.67
N ILE A 143 4.17 -13.65 -5.36
CA ILE A 143 4.91 -12.82 -4.40
C ILE A 143 6.41 -12.86 -4.71
N THR A 144 6.97 -14.04 -4.97
CA THR A 144 8.40 -14.19 -5.30
C THR A 144 8.78 -13.37 -6.54
N VAL A 145 8.03 -13.53 -7.64
CA VAL A 145 8.33 -12.83 -8.91
C VAL A 145 8.13 -11.33 -8.77
N THR A 146 7.02 -10.90 -8.15
CA THR A 146 6.73 -9.47 -7.97
C THR A 146 7.73 -8.78 -7.06
N THR A 147 8.19 -9.43 -5.99
CA THR A 147 9.25 -8.89 -5.11
C THR A 147 10.58 -8.74 -5.84
N VAL A 148 10.98 -9.72 -6.67
CA VAL A 148 12.20 -9.62 -7.49
C VAL A 148 12.09 -8.47 -8.49
N LEU A 149 10.96 -8.36 -9.19
CA LEU A 149 10.71 -7.27 -10.13
C LEU A 149 10.65 -5.90 -9.43
N PHE A 150 10.07 -5.83 -8.24
CA PHE A 150 10.00 -4.62 -7.43
C PHE A 150 11.39 -4.16 -6.98
N SER A 151 12.22 -5.09 -6.51
CA SER A 151 13.63 -4.86 -6.18
C SER A 151 14.40 -4.32 -7.39
N LEU A 152 14.20 -4.93 -8.57
CA LEU A 152 14.81 -4.48 -9.81
C LEU A 152 14.36 -3.06 -10.19
N ALA A 153 13.06 -2.75 -10.10
CA ALA A 153 12.52 -1.42 -10.38
C ALA A 153 13.04 -0.35 -9.40
N GLN A 154 13.28 -0.71 -8.14
CA GLN A 154 13.97 0.16 -7.18
C GLN A 154 15.44 0.38 -7.58
N ALA A 155 16.16 -0.68 -7.92
CA ALA A 155 17.55 -0.58 -8.36
C ALA A 155 17.72 0.27 -9.64
N MET A 156 16.75 0.24 -10.55
CA MET A 156 16.74 1.08 -11.75
C MET A 156 16.80 2.59 -11.44
N LYS A 157 16.37 3.04 -10.25
CA LYS A 157 16.52 4.45 -9.82
C LYS A 157 18.00 4.88 -9.73
N LEU A 158 18.94 3.95 -9.55
CA LEU A 158 20.38 4.23 -9.58
C LEU A 158 20.84 4.78 -10.93
N ILE A 159 20.21 4.35 -12.04
CA ILE A 159 20.54 4.79 -13.39
C ILE A 159 20.35 6.30 -13.53
N ILE A 160 19.29 6.85 -12.92
CA ILE A 160 19.01 8.30 -12.90
C ILE A 160 20.02 9.04 -12.02
N ILE A 161 20.36 8.48 -10.86
CA ILE A 161 21.26 9.15 -9.91
C ILE A 161 22.64 9.33 -10.50
N PHE A 162 23.18 8.28 -11.13
CA PHE A 162 24.47 8.34 -11.82
C PHE A 162 24.39 8.99 -13.21
N GLN A 163 23.22 9.51 -13.61
CA GLN A 163 22.97 10.13 -14.92
C GLN A 163 23.39 9.24 -16.10
N LEU A 164 23.33 7.91 -15.92
CA LEU A 164 23.74 6.94 -16.94
C LEU A 164 22.77 6.96 -18.14
N ASN A 165 21.52 7.28 -17.89
CA ASN A 165 20.51 7.50 -18.93
C ASN A 165 20.91 8.62 -19.92
N SER A 166 21.54 9.70 -19.43
CA SER A 166 22.04 10.78 -20.29
C SER A 166 23.17 10.30 -21.21
N LYS A 167 24.03 9.40 -20.72
CA LYS A 167 25.08 8.75 -21.55
C LYS A 167 24.51 7.85 -22.65
N ILE A 168 23.32 7.29 -22.43
CA ILE A 168 22.58 6.47 -23.40
C ILE A 168 21.74 7.36 -24.35
N GLY A 169 21.67 8.68 -24.10
CA GLY A 169 20.90 9.62 -24.91
C GLY A 169 19.41 9.73 -24.54
N ILE A 170 18.99 9.14 -23.42
CA ILE A 170 17.59 9.18 -22.95
C ILE A 170 17.39 10.36 -22.00
N SER A 171 16.37 11.17 -22.24
CA SER A 171 16.01 12.30 -21.36
C SER A 171 15.64 11.82 -19.94
N ASN A 172 16.13 12.53 -18.93
CA ASN A 172 15.81 12.29 -17.50
C ASN A 172 14.30 12.21 -17.23
N LYS A 173 13.52 13.05 -17.91
CA LYS A 173 12.05 13.08 -17.75
C LYS A 173 11.39 11.79 -18.24
N VAL A 174 11.76 11.33 -19.43
CA VAL A 174 11.18 10.13 -20.07
C VAL A 174 11.56 8.89 -19.26
N PHE A 175 12.83 8.76 -18.92
CA PHE A 175 13.29 7.63 -18.12
C PHE A 175 12.62 7.58 -16.74
N TYR A 176 12.47 8.73 -16.08
CA TYR A 176 11.80 8.78 -14.78
C TYR A 176 10.32 8.38 -14.86
N ILE A 177 9.58 8.87 -15.86
CA ILE A 177 8.19 8.45 -16.08
C ILE A 177 8.09 6.93 -16.28
N LEU A 178 8.93 6.36 -17.16
CA LEU A 178 8.91 4.92 -17.43
C LEU A 178 9.23 4.11 -16.18
N ASN A 179 10.24 4.51 -15.43
CA ASN A 179 10.64 3.84 -14.20
C ASN A 179 9.54 3.89 -13.13
N GLU A 180 8.92 5.06 -12.89
CA GLU A 180 7.84 5.18 -11.91
C GLU A 180 6.58 4.44 -12.32
N CYS A 181 6.20 4.47 -13.60
CA CYS A 181 5.09 3.68 -14.10
C CYS A 181 5.35 2.18 -13.91
N PHE A 182 6.55 1.70 -14.26
CA PHE A 182 6.92 0.29 -14.09
C PHE A 182 6.94 -0.12 -12.61
N TYR A 183 7.55 0.70 -11.75
CA TYR A 183 7.57 0.50 -10.31
C TYR A 183 6.16 0.42 -9.73
N SER A 184 5.30 1.39 -10.07
CA SER A 184 3.91 1.45 -9.58
C SER A 184 3.09 0.25 -10.07
N PHE A 185 3.26 -0.15 -11.34
CA PHE A 185 2.60 -1.33 -11.90
C PHE A 185 2.92 -2.60 -11.10
N ILE A 186 4.22 -2.85 -10.85
CA ILE A 186 4.66 -4.03 -10.12
C ILE A 186 4.18 -3.97 -8.66
N ASN A 187 4.28 -2.80 -8.02
CA ASN A 187 3.84 -2.60 -6.65
C ASN A 187 2.34 -2.89 -6.50
N GLU A 188 1.51 -2.44 -7.44
CA GLU A 188 0.07 -2.72 -7.42
C GLU A 188 -0.22 -4.23 -7.58
N ILE A 189 0.45 -4.90 -8.52
CA ILE A 189 0.34 -6.37 -8.67
C ILE A 189 0.80 -7.10 -7.41
N HIS A 190 1.84 -6.59 -6.73
CA HIS A 190 2.38 -7.15 -5.50
C HIS A 190 1.38 -7.05 -4.33
N LEU A 191 0.62 -5.95 -4.26
CA LEU A 191 -0.37 -5.71 -3.20
C LEU A 191 -1.65 -6.52 -3.34
N MET A 192 -2.14 -6.69 -4.58
CA MET A 192 -3.37 -7.43 -4.87
C MET A 192 -3.53 -8.78 -4.16
N PRO A 193 -2.55 -9.71 -4.23
CA PRO A 193 -2.67 -11.00 -3.56
C PRO A 193 -2.71 -10.89 -2.03
N LEU A 194 -2.07 -9.87 -1.44
CA LEU A 194 -2.14 -9.62 0.00
C LEU A 194 -3.55 -9.18 0.41
N MET A 195 -4.18 -8.31 -0.39
CA MET A 195 -5.55 -7.87 -0.15
C MET A 195 -6.55 -9.03 -0.29
N VAL A 196 -6.37 -9.88 -1.30
CA VAL A 196 -7.17 -11.11 -1.48
C VAL A 196 -6.95 -12.09 -0.32
N MET A 197 -5.73 -12.20 0.20
CA MET A 197 -5.44 -13.04 1.34
C MET A 197 -6.09 -12.49 2.62
N ALA A 198 -6.07 -11.18 2.83
CA ALA A 198 -6.69 -10.53 3.99
C ALA A 198 -8.18 -10.84 4.08
N THR A 199 -8.91 -10.77 2.97
CA THR A 199 -10.34 -11.12 2.94
C THR A 199 -10.60 -12.60 3.19
N ARG A 200 -9.72 -13.51 2.73
CA ARG A 200 -9.89 -14.97 2.87
C ARG A 200 -9.62 -15.50 4.27
N ILE A 201 -8.76 -14.83 5.04
CA ILE A 201 -8.43 -15.23 6.41
C ILE A 201 -9.54 -14.85 7.39
N CYS A 202 -10.40 -13.91 7.00
CA CYS A 202 -11.47 -13.39 7.84
C CYS A 202 -12.50 -14.49 8.20
N PRO A 203 -12.71 -14.78 9.50
CA PRO A 203 -13.66 -15.79 9.92
C PRO A 203 -15.11 -15.28 9.82
N LYS A 204 -16.03 -16.19 9.50
CA LYS A 204 -17.47 -15.91 9.46
C LYS A 204 -17.94 -15.26 10.77
N ASN A 205 -18.81 -14.26 10.65
CA ASN A 205 -19.35 -13.43 11.75
C ASN A 205 -18.40 -12.38 12.36
N LEU A 206 -17.11 -12.36 11.99
CA LEU A 206 -16.14 -11.33 12.43
C LEU A 206 -15.36 -10.70 11.26
N GLU A 207 -15.89 -10.83 10.05
CA GLU A 207 -15.20 -10.46 8.82
C GLU A 207 -14.76 -9.00 8.82
N ALA A 208 -15.69 -8.08 9.12
CA ALA A 208 -15.38 -6.65 9.17
C ALA A 208 -14.29 -6.33 10.19
N THR A 209 -14.42 -6.80 11.44
CA THR A 209 -13.48 -6.45 12.51
C THR A 209 -12.08 -7.05 12.31
N VAL A 210 -12.00 -8.29 11.80
CA VAL A 210 -10.70 -8.92 11.50
C VAL A 210 -10.05 -8.28 10.28
N TYR A 211 -10.83 -7.96 9.25
CA TYR A 211 -10.33 -7.26 8.07
C TYR A 211 -9.78 -5.88 8.42
N GLU A 212 -10.52 -5.10 9.20
CA GLU A 212 -10.08 -3.79 9.69
C GLU A 212 -8.81 -3.90 10.53
N PHE A 213 -8.70 -4.94 11.37
CA PHE A 213 -7.47 -5.18 12.12
C PHE A 213 -6.28 -5.46 11.19
N ILE A 214 -6.44 -6.36 10.21
CA ILE A 214 -5.37 -6.66 9.23
C ILE A 214 -4.96 -5.39 8.48
N MET A 215 -5.93 -4.57 8.06
CA MET A 215 -5.67 -3.30 7.40
C MET A 215 -4.94 -2.30 8.30
N SER A 216 -5.26 -2.26 9.59
CA SER A 216 -4.53 -1.43 10.55
C SER A 216 -3.05 -1.86 10.67
N VAL A 217 -2.77 -3.16 10.64
CA VAL A 217 -1.41 -3.69 10.64
C VAL A 217 -0.67 -3.36 9.33
N ILE A 218 -1.34 -3.45 8.19
CA ILE A 218 -0.79 -3.04 6.89
C ILE A 218 -0.42 -1.55 6.90
N ASN A 219 -1.33 -0.69 7.39
CA ASN A 219 -1.06 0.74 7.52
C ASN A 219 0.09 1.03 8.50
N LEU A 220 0.20 0.25 9.57
CA LEU A 220 1.34 0.33 10.48
C LEU A 220 2.65 -0.07 9.79
N ALA A 221 2.65 -1.10 8.93
CA ALA A 221 3.82 -1.49 8.14
C ALA A 221 4.29 -0.34 7.26
N TYR A 222 3.37 0.34 6.56
CA TYR A 222 3.69 1.54 5.77
C TYR A 222 4.26 2.67 6.63
N LEU A 223 3.67 2.94 7.80
CA LEU A 223 4.18 3.96 8.71
C LEU A 223 5.62 3.66 9.14
N VAL A 224 5.90 2.41 9.51
CA VAL A 224 7.25 1.98 9.89
C VAL A 224 8.21 2.02 8.69
N SER A 225 7.73 1.66 7.49
CA SER A 225 8.48 1.80 6.24
C SER A 225 8.90 3.25 5.98
N TYR A 226 7.99 4.22 6.12
CA TYR A 226 8.30 5.64 5.97
C TYR A 226 9.28 6.14 7.04
N GLN A 227 9.06 5.76 8.30
CA GLN A 227 9.90 6.22 9.40
C GLN A 227 11.31 5.61 9.33
N SER A 228 11.43 4.33 9.01
CA SER A 228 12.72 3.66 8.83
C SER A 228 13.47 4.20 7.62
N GLY A 229 12.77 4.51 6.52
CA GLY A 229 13.33 5.20 5.37
C GLY A 229 13.94 6.56 5.73
N GLY A 230 13.18 7.37 6.49
CA GLY A 230 13.66 8.65 7.02
C GLY A 230 14.88 8.49 7.94
N ALA A 231 14.85 7.53 8.86
CA ALA A 231 15.97 7.25 9.77
C ALA A 231 17.24 6.82 9.02
N ILE A 232 17.12 5.95 8.00
CA ILE A 232 18.25 5.57 7.14
C ILE A 232 18.80 6.80 6.40
N SER A 233 17.92 7.69 5.94
CA SER A 233 18.32 8.92 5.26
C SER A 233 19.15 9.83 6.17
N GLU A 234 18.72 9.98 7.42
CA GLU A 234 19.43 10.76 8.44
C GLU A 234 20.77 10.13 8.81
N LEU A 235 20.82 8.80 8.97
CA LEU A 235 22.07 8.05 9.24
C LEU A 235 23.10 8.17 8.11
N LEU A 236 22.63 8.29 6.86
CA LEU A 236 23.48 8.49 5.68
C LEU A 236 23.80 9.97 5.41
N ASP A 237 23.38 10.88 6.29
CA ASP A 237 23.50 12.34 6.19
C ASP A 237 22.98 12.91 4.87
N ILE A 238 21.90 12.33 4.34
CA ILE A 238 21.28 12.80 3.11
C ILE A 238 20.42 14.01 3.43
N ARG A 239 20.85 15.17 2.93
CA ARG A 239 20.19 16.46 3.16
C ARG A 239 19.90 17.16 1.85
N LYS A 240 19.02 18.16 1.93
CA LYS A 240 18.78 19.06 0.82
C LYS A 240 20.11 19.71 0.39
N GLY A 241 20.62 19.33 -0.78
CA GLY A 241 21.91 19.80 -1.32
C GLY A 241 23.09 18.84 -1.18
N ASN A 242 22.97 17.77 -0.39
CA ASN A 242 23.94 16.67 -0.32
C ASN A 242 23.25 15.33 -0.57
N TYR A 243 23.53 14.72 -1.74
CA TYR A 243 22.90 13.48 -2.19
C TYR A 243 23.92 12.35 -2.45
N ASP A 244 25.16 12.51 -1.97
CA ASP A 244 26.27 11.61 -2.29
C ASP A 244 26.03 10.17 -1.83
N ASN A 245 25.30 9.98 -0.73
CA ASN A 245 24.97 8.66 -0.18
C ASN A 245 23.60 8.12 -0.62
N LEU A 246 22.87 8.82 -1.50
CA LEU A 246 21.53 8.41 -1.93
C LEU A 246 21.53 7.04 -2.63
N TRP A 247 22.60 6.73 -3.36
CA TRP A 247 22.74 5.43 -4.01
C TRP A 247 22.81 4.28 -3.00
N ILE A 248 23.43 4.49 -1.82
CA ILE A 248 23.49 3.50 -0.73
C ILE A 248 22.09 3.20 -0.22
N GLN A 249 21.27 4.24 0.00
CA GLN A 249 19.89 4.06 0.45
C GLN A 249 19.05 3.27 -0.57
N ILE A 250 19.25 3.51 -1.88
CA ILE A 250 18.56 2.73 -2.92
C ILE A 250 19.02 1.28 -2.95
N ILE A 251 20.31 1.01 -2.74
CA ILE A 251 20.78 -0.38 -2.61
C ILE A 251 20.13 -1.05 -1.41
N ILE A 252 20.16 -0.42 -0.23
CA ILE A 252 19.55 -0.98 0.99
C ILE A 252 18.08 -1.32 0.77
N THR A 253 17.32 -0.39 0.20
CA THR A 253 15.87 -0.54 -0.03
C THR A 253 15.52 -1.45 -1.20
N SER A 254 16.42 -1.65 -2.16
CA SER A 254 16.26 -2.65 -3.23
C SER A 254 16.56 -4.07 -2.72
N VAL A 255 17.51 -4.23 -1.81
CA VAL A 255 17.91 -5.53 -1.25
C VAL A 255 16.95 -5.99 -0.14
N PHE A 256 16.41 -5.06 0.64
CA PHE A 256 15.52 -5.38 1.77
C PHE A 256 14.32 -6.28 1.40
N PRO A 257 13.56 -6.04 0.32
CA PRO A 257 12.48 -6.95 -0.11
C PRO A 257 12.98 -8.37 -0.40
N LEU A 258 14.20 -8.53 -0.94
CA LEU A 258 14.80 -9.83 -1.22
C LEU A 258 15.17 -10.57 0.08
N LEU A 259 15.60 -9.84 1.12
CA LEU A 259 15.84 -10.42 2.45
C LEU A 259 14.54 -10.91 3.08
N VAL A 260 13.47 -10.11 2.97
CA VAL A 260 12.14 -10.50 3.44
C VAL A 260 11.62 -11.73 2.69
N LEU A 261 11.94 -11.86 1.39
CA LEU A 261 11.62 -13.03 0.58
C LEU A 261 12.19 -14.33 1.18
N TRP A 262 13.38 -14.30 1.80
CA TRP A 262 13.94 -15.48 2.46
C TRP A 262 13.06 -15.97 3.61
N VAL A 263 12.43 -15.05 4.36
CA VAL A 263 11.46 -15.37 5.41
C VAL A 263 10.18 -15.98 4.84
N VAL A 264 9.80 -15.64 3.60
CA VAL A 264 8.64 -16.22 2.90
C VAL A 264 8.81 -17.72 2.66
N PHE A 265 10.03 -18.21 2.45
CA PHE A 265 10.29 -19.64 2.28
C PHE A 265 10.00 -20.48 3.54
N ILE A 266 9.89 -19.84 4.71
CA ILE A 266 9.60 -20.48 6.01
C ILE A 266 8.09 -20.64 6.25
N VAL A 267 7.23 -19.97 5.46
CA VAL A 267 5.77 -20.09 5.59
C VAL A 267 5.28 -21.42 4.99
N PRO A 268 4.59 -22.30 5.76
CA PRO A 268 4.21 -23.64 5.31
C PRO A 268 3.29 -23.66 4.08
N ASN A 269 3.55 -24.60 3.15
CA ASN A 269 2.85 -24.76 1.86
C ASN A 269 1.33 -24.96 1.98
N ASP A 270 0.86 -25.63 3.04
CA ASP A 270 -0.57 -25.92 3.26
C ASP A 270 -1.47 -24.67 3.28
N PHE A 271 -0.89 -23.52 3.60
CA PHE A 271 -1.61 -22.25 3.69
C PHE A 271 -1.76 -21.59 2.31
N ALA A 272 -0.68 -21.57 1.52
CA ALA A 272 -0.73 -21.11 0.14
C ALA A 272 -1.70 -21.97 -0.69
N GLU A 273 -1.71 -23.28 -0.45
CA GLU A 273 -2.57 -24.23 -1.16
C GLU A 273 -4.06 -24.08 -0.80
N LYS A 274 -4.39 -23.78 0.47
CA LYS A 274 -5.79 -23.46 0.89
C LYS A 274 -6.28 -22.14 0.31
N VAL A 275 -5.41 -21.13 0.26
CA VAL A 275 -5.72 -19.86 -0.41
C VAL A 275 -5.88 -20.10 -1.91
N GLU A 276 -5.00 -20.87 -2.55
CA GLU A 276 -5.01 -21.17 -3.99
C GLU A 276 -6.27 -21.93 -4.42
N LYS A 277 -6.65 -22.98 -3.70
CA LYS A 277 -7.90 -23.74 -3.89
C LYS A 277 -9.15 -22.85 -3.75
N PHE A 278 -9.12 -21.86 -2.85
CA PHE A 278 -10.21 -20.90 -2.70
C PHE A 278 -10.25 -19.85 -3.83
N SER A 279 -9.10 -19.43 -4.40
CA SER A 279 -9.08 -18.58 -5.62
C SER A 279 -9.69 -19.26 -6.81
N GLN A 280 -9.39 -20.54 -6.99
CA GLN A 280 -9.94 -21.32 -8.09
C GLN A 280 -11.45 -21.48 -7.92
N LYS A 281 -11.95 -21.67 -6.69
CA LYS A 281 -13.39 -21.64 -6.39
C LYS A 281 -14.08 -20.31 -6.71
N VAL A 282 -13.50 -19.18 -6.27
CA VAL A 282 -14.08 -17.85 -6.52
C VAL A 282 -13.99 -17.44 -8.00
N ALA A 283 -13.01 -17.96 -8.75
CA ALA A 283 -12.92 -17.77 -10.19
C ALA A 283 -14.00 -18.58 -10.93
N ALA A 284 -14.25 -19.83 -10.50
CA ALA A 284 -15.30 -20.68 -11.05
C ALA A 284 -16.71 -20.13 -10.76
N GLU A 285 -16.97 -19.59 -9.56
CA GLU A 285 -18.26 -18.97 -9.19
C GLU A 285 -18.56 -17.64 -9.91
N LYS A 286 -17.66 -17.12 -10.76
CA LYS A 286 -17.88 -15.92 -11.58
C LYS A 286 -18.15 -16.24 -13.06
N GLU A 287 -18.07 -17.51 -13.45
CA GLU A 287 -18.38 -17.98 -14.80
C GLU A 287 -19.76 -18.64 -14.92
N ASP A 288 -20.47 -18.81 -13.79
CA ASP A 288 -21.89 -19.18 -13.68
C ASP A 288 -22.76 -17.95 -13.31
#